data_AF-H2C943-F1
#
_entry.id   AF-H2C943-F1
#
_cell.length_a   1.000
_cell.length_b   1.000
_cell.length_c   1.000
_cell.angle_alpha   90.00
_cell.angle_beta   90.00
_cell.angle_gamma   90.00
#
_symmetry.space_group_name_H-M   'P 1'
#
loop_
_entity.id
_entity.type
_entity.pdbx_description
1 polymer ?
#
loop_
_entity_poly.entity_id
_entity_poly.type
_entity_poly.pdbx_seq_one_letter_code
_entity_poly.pdbx_strand_id
1 'polypeptide(L)' 'MEVEEIVKVSRNYQVTIPAKIRQKFQIKEGDLVKVIYDEKENAVKISIMKEPWK' A
#
# COMPACT_ATOMS: atom_id res chain seq x y z
N MET A 1 10.08 13.18 8.03
CA MET A 1 9.52 13.70 6.76
C MET A 1 8.47 12.71 6.29
N GLU A 2 7.21 13.13 6.33
CA GLU A 2 6.12 12.41 5.65
C GLU A 2 6.44 12.33 4.16
N VAL A 3 6.14 11.18 3.55
CA VAL A 3 6.33 10.97 2.12
C VAL A 3 4.95 10.69 1.56
N GLU A 4 4.42 11.69 0.88
CA GLU A 4 3.11 11.66 0.24
C GLU A 4 3.24 12.06 -1.22
N GLU A 5 2.30 11.57 -2.04
CA GLU A 5 2.20 11.93 -3.44
C GLU A 5 0.76 11.68 -3.91
N ILE A 6 0.17 12.68 -4.57
CA ILE A 6 -1.20 12.61 -5.06
C ILE A 6 -1.23 11.75 -6.32
N VAL A 7 -2.00 10.68 -6.29
CA VAL A 7 -2.17 9.75 -7.41
C VAL A 7 -3.63 9.63 -7.81
N LYS A 8 -3.87 9.40 -9.10
CA LYS A 8 -5.21 9.14 -9.62
C LYS A 8 -5.54 7.65 -9.46
N VAL A 9 -6.76 7.36 -9.05
CA VAL A 9 -7.29 5.99 -9.09
C VAL A 9 -7.41 5.54 -10.55
N SER A 10 -6.76 4.43 -10.86
CA SER A 10 -6.79 3.82 -12.18
C SER A 10 -8.04 2.95 -12.35
N ARG A 11 -8.20 2.36 -13.54
CA ARG A 11 -9.27 1.38 -13.80
C ARG A 11 -9.26 0.25 -12.78
N ASN A 12 -10.42 -0.36 -12.57
CA ASN A 12 -10.61 -1.47 -11.62
C ASN A 12 -10.16 -1.13 -10.18
N TYR A 13 -10.34 0.13 -9.76
CA TYR A 13 -10.03 0.60 -8.40
C TYR A 13 -8.56 0.45 -7.99
N GLN A 14 -7.65 0.36 -8.96
CA GLN A 14 -6.22 0.23 -8.69
C GLN A 14 -5.63 1.59 -8.29
N VAL A 15 -4.86 1.60 -7.20
CA VAL A 15 -4.09 2.77 -6.77
C VAL A 15 -2.61 2.44 -6.93
N THR A 16 -1.91 3.24 -7.73
CA THR A 16 -0.47 3.07 -7.91
C THR A 16 0.26 3.58 -6.67
N ILE A 17 1.03 2.71 -6.00
CA ILE A 17 1.95 3.16 -4.96
C ILE A 17 3.16 3.79 -5.66
N PRO A 18 3.40 5.10 -5.54
CA PRO A 18 4.45 5.82 -6.25
C PRO A 18 5.84 5.44 -5.76
N ALA A 19 6.86 5.72 -6.59
CA ALA A 19 8.24 5.30 -6.33
C ALA A 19 8.79 5.79 -4.99
N LYS A 20 8.43 7.02 -4.57
CA LYS A 20 8.85 7.59 -3.27
C LYS A 20 8.37 6.76 -2.08
N ILE A 21 7.13 6.25 -2.15
CA ILE A 21 6.58 5.39 -1.12
C ILE A 21 7.19 3.99 -1.21
N ARG A 22 7.37 3.42 -2.41
CA ARG A 22 8.00 2.10 -2.62
C ARG A 22 9.45 2.01 -2.10
N GLN A 23 10.19 3.12 -2.09
CA GLN A 23 11.54 3.16 -1.51
C GLN A 23 11.54 2.85 -0.01
N LYS A 24 10.48 3.25 0.71
CA LYS A 24 10.30 2.96 2.14
C LYS A 24 9.49 1.68 2.37
N PHE A 25 8.51 1.44 1.51
CA PHE A 25 7.60 0.29 1.56
C PHE A 25 8.01 -0.71 0.48
N GLN A 26 8.95 -1.59 0.84
CA GLN A 26 9.56 -2.56 -0.08
C GLN A 26 8.58 -3.68 -0.45
N ILE A 27 7.73 -3.40 -1.44
CA ILE A 27 6.85 -4.38 -2.08
C ILE A 27 7.38 -4.76 -3.46
N LYS A 28 7.17 -6.02 -3.83
CA LYS A 28 7.47 -6.57 -5.14
C LYS A 28 6.21 -7.15 -5.76
N GLU A 29 6.27 -7.36 -7.07
CA GLU A 29 5.23 -8.09 -7.77
C GLU A 29 5.12 -9.52 -7.20
N GLY A 30 3.89 -9.93 -6.88
CA GLY A 30 3.61 -11.21 -6.23
C GLY A 30 3.51 -11.17 -4.70
N ASP A 31 3.89 -10.06 -4.05
CA ASP A 31 3.75 -9.94 -2.59
C ASP A 31 2.28 -9.87 -2.18
N LEU A 32 1.93 -10.62 -1.13
CA LEU A 32 0.62 -10.53 -0.50
C LEU A 32 0.60 -9.32 0.46
N VAL A 33 -0.42 -8.49 0.31
CA VAL A 33 -0.65 -7.33 1.17
C VAL A 33 -2.02 -7.40 1.80
N LYS A 34 -2.11 -6.98 3.06
CA LYS A 34 -3.37 -6.82 3.78
C LYS A 34 -3.82 -5.38 3.65
N VAL A 35 -5.05 -5.18 3.18
CA VAL A 35 -5.69 -3.87 3.04
C VAL A 35 -6.75 -3.74 4.14
N ILE A 36 -6.60 -2.75 5.02
CA ILE A 36 -7.51 -2.50 6.14
C ILE A 36 -8.04 -1.08 6.02
N TYR A 37 -9.34 -0.90 6.18
CA TYR A 37 -9.93 0.41 6.36
C TYR A 37 -9.92 0.77 7.85
N ASP A 38 -9.33 1.91 8.20
CA ASP A 38 -9.34 2.47 9.54
C ASP A 38 -10.40 3.57 9.62
N GLU A 39 -11.52 3.27 10.29
CA GLU A 39 -12.63 4.22 10.46
C GLU A 39 -12.23 5.47 11.27
N LYS A 40 -11.24 5.38 12.17
CA LYS A 40 -10.84 6.50 13.02
C LYS A 40 -10.07 7.55 12.26
N GLU A 41 -9.20 7.08 11.36
CA GLU A 41 -8.37 7.95 10.51
C GLU A 41 -9.01 8.22 9.14
N ASN A 42 -10.16 7.56 8.86
CA ASN A 42 -10.83 7.61 7.56
C ASN A 42 -9.85 7.30 6.40
N ALA A 43 -9.00 6.29 6.61
CA ALA A 43 -7.87 5.99 5.75
C ALA A 43 -7.71 4.49 5.49
N VAL A 44 -7.10 4.14 4.36
CA VAL A 44 -6.75 2.76 4.02
C VAL A 44 -5.30 2.49 4.42
N LYS A 45 -5.09 1.50 5.29
CA LYS A 45 -3.78 1.02 5.72
C LYS A 45 -3.42 -0.24 4.95
N ILE A 46 -2.22 -0.27 4.37
CA ILE A 46 -1.68 -1.43 3.66
C ILE A 46 -0.48 -1.95 4.44
N SER A 47 -0.50 -3.25 4.78
CA SER A 47 0.64 -3.92 5.43
C SER A 47 1.07 -5.15 4.65
N ILE A 48 2.38 -5.40 4.63
CA ILE A 48 2.94 -6.58 3.96
C ILE A 48 2.60 -7.82 4.79
N MET A 49 1.94 -8.79 4.17
CA MET A 49 1.67 -10.07 4.80
C MET A 49 2.85 -10.99 4.49
N LYS A 50 3.79 -11.08 5.44
CA LYS A 50 4.80 -12.13 5.39
C LYS A 50 4.09 -13.44 5.68
N GLU A 51 3.99 -14.33 4.69
CA GLU A 51 3.45 -15.67 4.93
C GLU A 51 4.21 -16.33 6.10
N PRO A 52 3.51 -16.83 7.12
CA PRO A 52 4.14 -17.52 8.25
C PRO A 52 4.53 -18.97 7.93
N TRP A 53 4.38 -19.43 6.67
CA TRP A 53 4.67 -20.81 6.29
C TRP A 53 6.04 -20.92 5.62
N LYS A 54 7.09 -20.80 6.45
CA LYS A 54 8.42 -21.33 6.16
C LYS A 54 8.97 -22.02 7.39
#